data_AF-A0A8X6MZK5-F1
#
_entry.id   AF-A0A8X6MZK5-F1
#
_cell.length_a   1.000
_cell.length_b   1.000
_cell.length_c   1.000
_cell.angle_alpha   90.00
_cell.angle_beta   90.00
_cell.angle_gamma   90.00
#
_symmetry.space_group_name_H-M   'P 1'
#
loop_
_entity.id
_entity.type
_entity.pdbx_description
1 polymer ?
#
loop_
_entity_poly.entity_id
_entity_poly.type
_entity_poly.pdbx_seq_one_letter_code
_entity_poly.pdbx_strand_id
1 'polypeptide(L)'
;MVRVMTWVLRFQPKAKDFRQYTELTNEELLNAQKIIFRVVQKECYSNEETRKNLRGLQVFEDEEGILRLKSRLINEEESKYFISPIILPSKHLASTKIKSEARELVESFPITNENYPLAIESLTERYGRKELLIDFYVRELLKLVLSNATKKKQDSLSSLYNKLSTQLRALSSLGVTTDQCGVILYPLVESSLPTPILRSFERQRKNIDSEQSISTLDAIVSFLKSEVQSEEKIKLSRSELLPYERECKHLAKSQNTLPAAAELFIQESKDTCAFCFKVHANRFCKIAFFIPLEEKIAIIKKNGLCRVCLAKGHLASRCRSQITCELCSKRHLKFMCPN
;
A
#
# COMPACT_ATOMS: atom_id res chain seq x y z
N MET A 1 8.69 -8.26 14.83
CA MET A 1 7.83 -9.41 14.45
C MET A 1 6.79 -9.70 15.53
N VAL A 2 7.17 -9.99 16.79
CA VAL A 2 6.21 -10.27 17.89
C VAL A 2 5.17 -9.17 18.06
N ARG A 3 5.57 -7.90 18.28
CA ARG A 3 4.63 -6.77 18.42
C ARG A 3 3.66 -6.61 17.24
N VAL A 4 4.14 -6.84 16.01
CA VAL A 4 3.31 -6.75 14.80
C VAL A 4 2.28 -7.88 14.80
N MET A 5 2.70 -9.11 15.10
CA MET A 5 1.82 -10.26 15.23
C MET A 5 0.79 -10.04 16.36
N THR A 6 1.21 -9.47 17.49
CA THR A 6 0.31 -9.12 18.60
C THR A 6 -0.79 -8.16 18.16
N TRP A 7 -0.42 -7.08 17.44
CA TRP A 7 -1.40 -6.17 16.87
C TRP A 7 -2.33 -6.88 15.88
N VAL A 8 -1.79 -7.68 14.95
CA VAL A 8 -2.59 -8.46 13.98
C VAL A 8 -3.59 -9.37 14.70
N LEU A 9 -3.16 -10.09 15.73
CA LEU A 9 -4.00 -10.98 16.53
C LEU A 9 -5.10 -10.22 17.27
N ARG A 10 -4.84 -8.98 17.71
CA ARG A 10 -5.85 -8.09 18.30
C ARG A 10 -6.95 -7.71 17.30
N PHE A 11 -6.61 -7.63 16.01
CA PHE A 11 -7.55 -7.30 14.93
C PHE A 11 -8.23 -8.54 14.31
N GLN A 12 -7.77 -9.75 14.63
CA GLN A 12 -8.22 -10.98 13.98
C GLN A 12 -9.56 -11.57 14.49
N PRO A 13 -10.11 -11.27 15.71
CA PRO A 13 -11.41 -11.80 16.09
C PRO A 13 -12.55 -10.93 15.57
N LYS A 14 -13.55 -11.59 14.99
CA LYS A 14 -14.90 -11.08 14.77
C LYS A 14 -15.55 -10.72 16.12
N ALA A 15 -15.35 -9.51 16.66
CA ALA A 15 -16.18 -8.95 17.73
C ALA A 15 -16.10 -7.42 17.71
N LYS A 16 -17.27 -6.79 17.67
CA LYS A 16 -17.47 -5.35 17.50
C LYS A 16 -17.10 -4.53 18.75
N ASP A 17 -16.71 -5.16 19.87
CA ASP A 17 -17.01 -4.52 21.17
C ASP A 17 -15.83 -4.09 22.05
N PHE A 18 -14.56 -4.40 21.75
CA PHE A 18 -13.45 -3.83 22.54
C PHE A 18 -12.22 -3.50 21.66
N ARG A 19 -12.29 -2.33 21.01
CA ARG A 19 -11.13 -1.67 20.41
C ARG A 19 -10.37 -0.91 21.49
N GLN A 20 -9.57 -1.61 22.27
CA GLN A 20 -8.63 -0.92 23.16
C GLN A 20 -7.41 -0.48 22.35
N TYR A 21 -7.19 0.84 22.28
CA TYR A 21 -5.98 1.46 21.73
C TYR A 21 -4.89 1.60 22.81
N THR A 22 -4.93 0.74 23.81
CA THR A 22 -3.97 0.71 24.91
C THR A 22 -2.68 0.01 24.48
N GLU A 23 -1.61 0.23 25.25
CA GLU A 23 -0.36 -0.49 25.07
C GLU A 23 -0.56 -2.01 25.14
N LEU A 24 0.25 -2.75 24.39
CA LEU A 24 0.19 -4.21 24.34
C LEU A 24 0.55 -4.79 25.71
N THR A 25 -0.25 -5.73 26.21
CA THR A 25 0.05 -6.39 27.49
C THR A 25 1.13 -7.45 27.32
N ASN A 26 1.83 -7.77 28.41
CA ASN A 26 2.82 -8.85 28.43
C ASN A 26 2.20 -10.21 28.05
N GLU A 27 0.95 -10.45 28.42
CA GLU A 27 0.22 -11.66 28.06
C GLU A 27 -0.05 -11.73 26.54
N GLU A 28 -0.45 -10.62 25.92
CA GLU A 28 -0.67 -10.54 24.48
C GLU A 28 0.65 -10.77 23.70
N LEU A 29 1.75 -10.20 24.20
CA LEU A 29 3.08 -10.40 23.64
C LEU A 29 3.54 -11.86 23.75
N LEU A 30 3.36 -12.49 24.93
CA LEU A 30 3.68 -13.89 25.16
C LEU A 30 2.85 -14.82 24.26
N ASN A 31 1.55 -14.55 24.11
CA ASN A 31 0.68 -15.33 23.22
C ASN A 31 1.12 -15.23 21.75
N ALA A 32 1.41 -14.01 21.27
CA ALA A 32 1.93 -13.80 19.93
C ALA A 32 3.28 -14.51 19.71
N GLN A 33 4.14 -14.51 20.72
CA GLN A 33 5.43 -15.19 20.69
C GLN A 33 5.25 -16.72 20.58
N LYS A 34 4.35 -17.30 21.38
CA LYS A 34 3.99 -18.73 21.32
C LYS A 34 3.45 -19.13 19.94
N ILE A 35 2.58 -18.31 19.36
CA ILE A 35 2.04 -18.55 18.01
C ILE A 35 3.17 -18.54 16.97
N ILE A 36 4.07 -17.56 17.04
CA ILE A 36 5.23 -17.50 16.14
C ILE A 36 6.07 -18.77 16.28
N PHE A 37 6.41 -19.21 17.49
CA PHE A 37 7.17 -20.43 17.71
C PHE A 37 6.48 -21.67 17.12
N ARG A 38 5.17 -21.82 17.33
CA ARG A 38 4.39 -22.92 16.77
C ARG A 38 4.41 -22.92 15.25
N VAL A 39 4.25 -21.75 14.61
CA VAL A 39 4.28 -21.63 13.13
C VAL A 39 5.65 -22.02 12.60
N VAL A 40 6.72 -21.51 13.20
CA VAL A 40 8.10 -21.81 12.81
C VAL A 40 8.42 -23.30 12.95
N GLN A 41 8.00 -23.90 14.06
CA GLN A 41 8.20 -25.33 14.29
C GLN A 41 7.40 -26.19 13.32
N LYS A 42 6.15 -25.81 12.98
CA LYS A 42 5.39 -26.51 11.94
C LYS A 42 6.10 -26.39 10.60
N GLU A 43 6.50 -25.20 10.18
CA GLU A 43 7.20 -25.02 8.91
C GLU A 43 8.48 -25.88 8.83
N CYS A 44 9.26 -25.94 9.91
CA CYS A 44 10.57 -26.60 9.90
C CYS A 44 10.55 -28.07 10.32
N TYR A 45 9.54 -28.54 11.06
CA TYR A 45 9.51 -29.89 11.66
C TYR A 45 8.23 -30.69 11.36
N SER A 46 7.42 -30.30 10.37
CA SER A 46 6.21 -31.07 9.99
C SER A 46 6.51 -32.42 9.35
N ASN A 47 7.62 -32.55 8.61
CA ASN A 47 7.91 -33.74 7.81
C ASN A 47 8.84 -34.70 8.55
N GLU A 48 8.70 -36.01 8.34
CA GLU A 48 9.61 -37.01 8.94
C GLU A 48 11.07 -36.77 8.56
N GLU A 49 11.32 -36.27 7.35
CA GLU A 49 12.66 -35.93 6.86
C GLU A 49 13.28 -34.75 7.60
N THR A 50 12.50 -33.71 7.90
CA THR A 50 13.02 -32.54 8.63
C THR A 50 13.13 -32.81 10.13
N ARG A 51 12.32 -33.73 10.67
CA ARG A 51 12.48 -34.29 12.03
C ARG A 51 13.74 -35.15 12.19
N LYS A 52 14.39 -35.60 11.11
CA LYS A 52 15.71 -36.25 11.21
C LYS A 52 16.75 -35.36 11.89
N ASN A 53 16.60 -34.03 11.77
CA ASN A 53 17.48 -33.04 12.42
C ASN A 53 17.31 -32.98 13.95
N LEU A 54 16.24 -33.58 14.48
CA LEU A 54 15.98 -33.68 15.92
C LEU A 54 16.43 -35.04 16.50
N ARG A 55 16.99 -35.93 15.68
CA ARG A 55 17.49 -37.24 16.13
C ARG A 55 18.62 -37.04 17.15
N GLY A 56 18.51 -37.72 18.29
CA GLY A 56 19.45 -37.60 19.42
C GLY A 56 19.01 -36.63 20.51
N LEU A 57 17.94 -35.86 20.30
CA LEU A 57 17.34 -34.97 21.30
C LEU A 57 16.07 -35.61 21.89
N GLN A 58 15.88 -35.48 23.20
CA GLN A 58 14.64 -35.91 23.86
C GLN A 58 13.57 -34.83 23.67
N VAL A 59 12.82 -34.93 22.56
CA VAL A 59 11.81 -33.92 22.19
C VAL A 59 10.42 -34.37 22.61
N PHE A 60 9.61 -33.44 23.13
CA PHE A 60 8.18 -33.63 23.37
C PHE A 60 7.39 -32.38 22.97
N GLU A 61 6.09 -32.53 22.78
CA GLU A 61 5.17 -31.43 22.52
C GLU A 61 4.46 -31.05 23.83
N ASP A 62 4.43 -29.77 24.18
CA ASP A 62 3.74 -29.28 25.36
C ASP A 62 2.22 -29.13 25.14
N GLU A 63 1.48 -28.74 26.19
CA GLU A 63 0.03 -28.47 26.13
C GLU A 63 -0.35 -27.37 25.12
N GLU A 64 0.62 -26.55 24.73
CA GLU A 64 0.47 -25.47 23.76
C GLU A 64 0.92 -25.89 22.35
N GLY A 65 1.18 -27.18 22.11
CA GLY A 65 1.58 -27.68 20.80
C GLY A 65 2.96 -27.19 20.32
N ILE A 66 3.85 -26.85 21.26
CA ILE A 66 5.21 -26.38 21.00
C ILE A 66 6.20 -27.50 21.33
N LEU A 67 7.11 -27.78 20.40
CA LEU A 67 8.19 -28.75 20.58
C LEU A 67 9.23 -28.21 21.57
N ARG A 68 9.48 -28.97 22.64
CA ARG A 68 10.43 -28.68 23.71
C ARG A 68 11.40 -29.83 23.92
N LEU A 69 12.56 -29.50 24.46
CA LEU A 69 13.59 -30.45 24.85
C LEU A 69 13.38 -30.85 26.32
N LYS A 70 13.39 -32.14 26.62
CA LYS A 70 13.50 -32.63 28.00
C LYS A 70 14.94 -32.43 28.45
N SER A 71 15.15 -31.55 29.42
CA SER A 71 16.45 -31.43 30.08
C SER A 71 16.56 -32.45 31.23
N ARG A 72 17.79 -32.70 31.71
CA ARG A 72 18.04 -33.48 32.92
C ARG A 72 18.02 -32.62 34.19
N LEU A 73 17.68 -31.33 34.07
CA LEU A 73 17.62 -30.38 35.17
C LEU A 73 16.25 -30.54 35.83
N ILE A 74 16.20 -31.24 36.96
CA ILE A 74 14.95 -31.65 37.62
C ILE A 74 14.64 -30.77 38.84
N ASN A 75 15.62 -30.06 39.43
CA ASN A 75 15.47 -29.46 40.77
C ASN A 75 16.16 -28.09 40.92
N GLU A 76 15.76 -27.08 40.17
CA GLU A 76 16.01 -25.69 40.56
C GLU A 76 14.71 -24.91 40.40
N GLU A 77 14.42 -23.99 41.32
CA GLU A 77 13.22 -23.13 41.35
C GLU A 77 13.21 -22.10 40.20
N GLU A 78 13.72 -22.47 39.03
CA GLU A 78 13.77 -21.64 37.84
C GLU A 78 12.56 -21.90 36.92
N SER A 79 12.20 -20.87 36.15
CA SER A 79 10.97 -20.87 35.34
C SER A 79 10.87 -22.10 34.43
N LYS A 80 9.62 -22.58 34.18
CA LYS A 80 9.27 -23.70 33.28
C LYS A 80 10.01 -23.69 31.92
N TYR A 81 10.44 -22.52 31.47
CA TYR A 81 11.18 -22.31 30.22
C TYR A 81 12.64 -22.80 30.25
N PHE A 82 13.28 -22.82 31.43
CA PHE A 82 14.65 -23.29 31.61
C PHE A 82 14.70 -24.82 31.69
N ILE A 83 13.73 -25.41 32.40
CA ILE A 83 13.58 -26.86 32.57
C ILE A 83 13.28 -27.55 31.23
N SER A 84 12.50 -26.89 30.37
CA SER A 84 12.07 -27.43 29.07
C SER A 84 12.21 -26.40 27.95
N PRO A 85 13.43 -26.18 27.41
CA PRO A 85 13.68 -25.16 26.40
C PRO A 85 12.93 -25.44 25.09
N ILE A 86 12.48 -24.38 24.43
CA ILE A 86 11.77 -24.43 23.14
C ILE A 86 12.77 -24.73 22.02
N ILE A 87 12.41 -25.65 21.13
CA ILE A 87 13.25 -26.03 20.00
C ILE A 87 13.00 -25.07 18.84
N LEU A 88 14.02 -24.33 18.44
CA LEU A 88 13.96 -23.50 17.24
C LEU A 88 14.97 -24.00 16.19
N PRO A 89 14.57 -24.07 14.91
CA PRO A 89 15.49 -24.41 13.80
C PRO A 89 16.63 -23.40 13.78
N SER A 90 17.87 -23.79 13.50
CA SER A 90 19.03 -22.87 13.63
C SER A 90 19.14 -21.82 12.51
N LYS A 91 18.63 -22.14 11.31
CA LYS A 91 18.77 -21.33 10.08
C LYS A 91 17.49 -20.58 9.67
N HIS A 92 16.44 -20.61 10.47
CA HIS A 92 15.17 -19.98 10.13
C HIS A 92 15.21 -18.47 10.39
N LEU A 93 14.45 -17.64 9.66
CA LEU A 93 14.50 -16.19 9.85
C LEU A 93 14.21 -15.75 11.30
N ALA A 94 13.30 -16.46 11.97
CA ALA A 94 12.95 -16.25 13.37
C ALA A 94 14.04 -16.68 14.38
N SER A 95 15.02 -17.48 13.96
CA SER A 95 16.14 -17.97 14.77
C SER A 95 17.49 -17.41 14.34
N THR A 96 17.59 -16.88 13.12
CA THR A 96 18.84 -16.39 12.55
C THR A 96 19.37 -15.32 13.47
N LYS A 97 20.54 -15.64 14.00
CA LYS A 97 21.38 -14.73 14.77
C LYS A 97 21.72 -13.55 13.85
N ILE A 98 20.96 -12.47 13.94
CA ILE A 98 21.36 -11.19 13.36
C ILE A 98 22.67 -10.83 14.09
N LYS A 99 23.80 -10.90 13.39
CA LYS A 99 25.06 -10.36 13.88
C LYS A 99 24.90 -8.84 13.90
N SER A 100 24.75 -8.27 15.08
CA SER A 100 24.65 -6.84 15.29
C SER A 100 25.68 -6.43 16.33
N GLU A 101 26.20 -5.21 16.23
CA GLU A 101 27.09 -4.65 17.25
C GLU A 101 26.42 -4.63 18.65
N ALA A 102 25.10 -4.45 18.69
CA ALA A 102 24.32 -4.55 19.92
C ALA A 102 24.37 -5.95 20.55
N ARG A 103 24.46 -7.01 19.74
CA ARG A 103 24.61 -8.39 20.21
C ARG A 103 26.00 -8.63 20.78
N GLU A 104 27.04 -8.19 20.08
CA GLU A 104 28.43 -8.32 20.56
C GLU A 104 28.61 -7.62 21.91
N LEU A 105 27.95 -6.47 22.07
CA LEU A 105 27.88 -5.76 23.35
C LEU A 105 27.26 -6.64 24.45
N VAL A 106 26.11 -7.27 24.21
CA VAL A 106 25.45 -8.16 25.19
C VAL A 106 26.26 -9.43 25.46
N GLU A 107 26.87 -10.02 24.43
CA GLU A 107 27.72 -11.22 24.55
C GLU A 107 29.03 -10.94 25.29
N SER A 108 29.45 -9.68 25.41
CA SER A 108 30.60 -9.29 26.23
C SER A 108 30.35 -9.43 27.73
N PHE A 109 29.07 -9.46 28.16
CA PHE A 109 28.70 -9.68 29.55
C PHE A 109 28.59 -11.18 29.87
N PRO A 110 29.21 -11.66 30.96
CA PRO A 110 28.95 -13.00 31.48
C PRO A 110 27.46 -13.20 31.79
N ILE A 111 26.94 -14.40 31.50
CA ILE A 111 25.53 -14.77 31.73
C ILE A 111 25.30 -14.96 33.23
N THR A 112 25.06 -13.86 33.95
CA THR A 112 24.69 -13.83 35.37
C THR A 112 23.51 -12.88 35.56
N ASN A 113 22.70 -13.11 36.60
CA ASN A 113 21.53 -12.28 36.89
C ASN A 113 21.92 -10.81 37.18
N GLU A 114 23.05 -10.61 37.87
CA GLU A 114 23.59 -9.29 38.23
C GLU A 114 24.04 -8.47 37.03
N ASN A 115 24.48 -9.12 35.95
CA ASN A 115 24.99 -8.44 34.76
C ASN A 115 23.88 -8.07 33.75
N TYR A 116 22.68 -8.64 33.88
CA TYR A 116 21.55 -8.33 33.02
C TYR A 116 21.15 -6.84 33.05
N PRO A 117 20.99 -6.17 34.22
CA PRO A 117 20.71 -4.74 34.25
C PRO A 117 21.84 -3.89 33.64
N LEU A 118 23.10 -4.26 33.86
CA LEU A 118 24.26 -3.55 33.28
C LEU A 118 24.32 -3.66 31.75
N ALA A 119 23.96 -4.82 31.21
CA ALA A 119 23.86 -5.02 29.76
C ALA A 119 22.72 -4.18 29.16
N ILE A 120 21.58 -4.08 29.85
CA ILE A 120 20.47 -3.20 29.45
C ILE A 120 20.91 -1.74 29.48
N GLU A 121 21.55 -1.30 30.57
CA GLU A 121 22.04 0.07 30.73
C GLU A 121 23.00 0.46 29.60
N SER A 122 23.98 -0.41 29.31
CA SER A 122 24.95 -0.22 28.23
C SER A 122 24.28 -0.15 26.85
N LEU A 123 23.24 -0.96 26.61
CA LEU A 123 22.44 -0.89 25.39
C LEU A 123 21.66 0.43 25.31
N THR A 124 21.06 0.88 26.41
CA THR A 124 20.31 2.15 26.44
C THR A 124 21.23 3.36 26.28
N GLU A 125 22.44 3.34 26.84
CA GLU A 125 23.40 4.43 26.69
C GLU A 125 23.90 4.55 25.24
N ARG A 126 24.18 3.42 24.60
CA ARG A 126 24.71 3.39 23.23
C ARG A 126 23.63 3.63 22.18
N TYR A 127 22.44 3.04 22.33
CA TYR A 127 21.40 3.04 21.29
C TYR A 127 20.11 3.76 21.68
N GLY A 128 19.88 4.01 22.98
CA GLY A 128 18.67 4.66 23.51
C GLY A 128 18.74 6.19 23.58
N ARG A 129 19.64 6.83 22.83
CA ARG A 129 19.83 8.30 22.84
C ARG A 129 18.66 9.00 22.17
N LYS A 130 17.66 9.37 22.99
CA LYS A 130 16.41 9.99 22.54
C LYS A 130 16.64 11.25 21.68
N GLU A 131 17.59 12.10 22.05
CA GLU A 131 17.91 13.34 21.31
C GLU A 131 18.36 13.06 19.87
N LEU A 132 19.28 12.10 19.68
CA LEU A 132 19.73 11.71 18.34
C LEU A 132 18.61 11.08 17.50
N LEU A 133 17.71 10.32 18.15
CA LEU A 133 16.56 9.73 17.48
C LEU A 133 15.55 10.81 17.05
N ILE A 134 15.30 11.81 17.90
CA ILE A 134 14.48 12.97 17.55
C ILE A 134 15.08 13.69 16.34
N ASP A 135 16.38 14.00 16.39
CA ASP A 135 17.10 14.64 15.28
C ASP A 135 17.01 13.84 13.98
N PHE A 136 17.18 12.52 14.06
CA PHE A 136 17.07 11.63 12.91
C PHE A 136 15.68 11.69 12.28
N TYR A 137 14.62 11.60 13.07
CA TYR A 137 13.24 11.64 12.57
C TYR A 137 12.83 13.01 12.04
N VAL A 138 13.28 14.11 12.66
CA VAL A 138 13.09 15.48 12.14
C VAL A 138 13.82 15.67 10.82
N ARG A 139 15.05 15.16 10.69
CA ARG A 139 15.80 15.20 9.41
C ARG A 139 15.14 14.37 8.33
N GLU A 140 14.56 13.21 8.67
CA GLU A 140 13.79 12.44 7.70
C GLU A 140 12.50 13.18 7.28
N LEU A 141 11.83 13.89 8.18
CA LEU A 141 10.72 14.79 7.81
C LEU A 141 11.18 15.90 6.84
N LEU A 142 12.29 16.57 7.14
CA LEU A 142 12.88 17.59 6.25
C LEU A 142 13.25 17.02 4.87
N LYS A 143 13.78 15.79 4.83
CA LYS A 143 14.09 15.10 3.57
C LYS A 143 12.84 14.80 2.75
N LEU A 144 11.71 14.51 3.40
CA LEU A 144 10.42 14.37 2.71
C LEU A 144 9.97 15.71 2.11
N VAL A 145 10.10 16.82 2.85
CA VAL A 145 9.82 18.18 2.35
C VAL A 145 10.64 18.48 1.09
N LEU A 146 11.96 18.30 1.18
CA LEU A 146 12.87 18.56 0.07
C LEU A 146 12.60 17.65 -1.13
N SER A 147 12.25 16.39 -0.89
CA SER A 147 11.91 15.44 -1.95
C SER A 147 10.66 15.87 -2.70
N ASN A 148 9.66 16.44 -2.02
CA ASN A 148 8.41 16.86 -2.64
C ASN A 148 8.53 18.21 -3.35
N ALA A 149 9.46 19.07 -2.92
CA ALA A 149 9.80 20.31 -3.63
C ALA A 149 10.62 20.08 -4.91
N THR A 150 11.50 19.07 -4.93
CA THR A 150 12.49 18.87 -6.01
C THR A 150 12.10 17.83 -7.06
N LYS A 151 11.26 16.84 -6.71
CA LYS A 151 10.92 15.74 -7.64
C LYS A 151 9.81 16.14 -8.61
N LYS A 152 10.06 15.90 -9.91
CA LYS A 152 9.06 16.00 -10.99
C LYS A 152 7.96 14.93 -10.92
N LYS A 153 8.21 13.82 -10.21
CA LYS A 153 7.27 12.71 -10.02
C LYS A 153 6.89 12.67 -8.54
N GLN A 154 5.64 13.02 -8.24
CA GLN A 154 5.11 12.95 -6.88
C GLN A 154 4.95 11.48 -6.46
N ASP A 155 5.37 11.17 -5.23
CA ASP A 155 5.00 9.92 -4.57
C ASP A 155 3.46 9.89 -4.41
N SER A 156 2.86 8.70 -4.39
CA SER A 156 1.42 8.59 -4.13
C SER A 156 1.07 9.16 -2.76
N LEU A 157 -0.12 9.76 -2.63
CA LEU A 157 -0.57 10.37 -1.38
C LEU A 157 -0.54 9.36 -0.21
N SER A 158 -0.92 8.10 -0.47
CA SER A 158 -0.82 7.00 0.50
C SER A 158 0.61 6.75 0.99
N SER A 159 1.60 6.76 0.09
CA SER A 159 3.00 6.60 0.50
C SER A 159 3.51 7.78 1.32
N LEU A 160 3.10 9.01 0.97
CA LEU A 160 3.46 10.21 1.71
C LEU A 160 2.86 10.19 3.12
N TYR A 161 1.56 9.90 3.21
CA TYR A 161 0.86 9.76 4.48
C TYR A 161 1.48 8.69 5.37
N ASN A 162 1.82 7.52 4.81
CA ASN A 162 2.45 6.44 5.58
C ASN A 162 3.84 6.83 6.11
N LYS A 163 4.66 7.49 5.28
CA LYS A 163 5.97 8.00 5.69
C LYS A 163 5.83 9.05 6.80
N LEU A 164 4.99 10.06 6.59
CA LEU A 164 4.72 11.12 7.59
C LEU A 164 4.19 10.53 8.90
N SER A 165 3.18 9.65 8.83
CA SER A 165 2.59 9.01 10.00
C SER A 165 3.60 8.15 10.77
N THR A 166 4.53 7.51 10.06
CA THR A 166 5.58 6.71 10.70
C THR A 166 6.54 7.60 11.50
N GLN A 167 6.98 8.71 10.90
CA GLN A 167 7.87 9.67 11.59
C GLN A 167 7.18 10.33 12.78
N LEU A 168 5.94 10.78 12.60
CA LEU A 168 5.16 11.41 13.68
C LEU A 168 4.90 10.44 14.84
N ARG A 169 4.50 9.19 14.56
CA ARG A 169 4.34 8.17 15.60
C ARG A 169 5.65 7.85 16.32
N ALA A 170 6.77 7.83 15.60
CA ALA A 170 8.08 7.59 16.20
C ALA A 170 8.48 8.74 17.15
N LEU A 171 8.25 9.99 16.74
CA LEU A 171 8.44 11.17 17.58
C LEU A 171 7.54 11.14 18.83
N SER A 172 6.25 10.80 18.68
CA SER A 172 5.34 10.64 19.81
C SER A 172 5.82 9.57 20.81
N SER A 173 6.37 8.45 20.32
CA SER A 173 6.91 7.38 21.18
C SER A 173 8.14 7.79 21.98
N LEU A 174 8.85 8.85 21.56
CA LEU A 174 10.01 9.41 22.25
C LEU A 174 9.63 10.48 23.28
N GLY A 175 8.34 10.80 23.42
CA GLY A 175 7.83 11.83 24.34
C GLY A 175 7.68 13.20 23.71
N VAL A 176 7.87 13.33 22.39
CA VAL A 176 7.57 14.56 21.65
C VAL A 176 6.06 14.61 21.41
N THR A 177 5.31 15.15 22.36
CA THR A 177 3.86 15.26 22.24
C THR A 177 3.47 16.36 21.24
N THR A 178 2.33 16.16 20.58
CA THR A 178 1.74 17.12 19.63
C THR A 178 1.42 18.48 20.26
N ASP A 179 1.32 18.54 21.58
CA ASP A 179 1.09 19.77 22.34
C ASP A 179 2.36 20.60 22.54
N GLN A 180 3.53 19.96 22.72
CA GLN A 180 4.80 20.66 22.96
C GLN A 180 5.53 21.04 21.66
N CYS A 181 5.39 20.22 20.62
CA CYS A 181 6.11 20.41 19.36
C CYS A 181 5.20 20.57 18.13
N GLY A 182 3.87 20.60 18.32
CA GLY A 182 2.92 20.83 17.22
C GLY A 182 3.20 22.10 16.44
N VAL A 183 3.64 23.18 17.11
CA VAL A 183 3.99 24.46 16.48
C VAL A 183 5.18 24.34 15.51
N ILE A 184 6.14 23.47 15.80
CA ILE A 184 7.34 23.27 14.96
C ILE A 184 7.08 22.21 13.89
N LEU A 185 6.38 21.14 14.26
CA LEU A 185 6.09 20.02 13.38
C LEU A 185 5.00 20.35 12.35
N TYR A 186 4.04 21.21 12.67
CA TYR A 186 2.97 21.59 11.73
C TYR A 186 3.52 22.26 10.45
N PRO A 187 4.37 23.30 10.50
CA PRO A 187 4.96 23.89 9.30
C PRO A 187 5.79 22.91 8.47
N LEU A 188 6.46 21.95 9.13
CA LEU A 188 7.22 20.88 8.47
C LEU A 188 6.29 19.94 7.70
N VAL A 189 5.20 19.50 8.32
CA VAL A 189 4.19 18.66 7.68
C VAL A 189 3.51 19.42 6.55
N GLU A 190 3.09 20.66 6.78
CA GLU A 190 2.48 21.53 5.76
C GLU A 190 3.40 21.69 4.54
N SER A 191 4.67 22.01 4.76
CA SER A 191 5.67 22.16 3.69
C SER A 191 5.95 20.86 2.94
N SER A 192 5.67 19.71 3.54
CA SER A 192 5.85 18.41 2.89
C SER A 192 4.73 18.05 1.92
N LEU A 193 3.58 18.73 1.97
CA LEU A 193 2.41 18.33 1.19
C LEU A 193 2.35 18.99 -0.19
N PRO A 194 1.84 18.28 -1.21
CA PRO A 194 1.54 18.89 -2.50
C PRO A 194 0.50 20.02 -2.37
N THR A 195 0.70 21.11 -3.13
CA THR A 195 -0.25 22.24 -3.21
C THR A 195 -1.72 21.86 -3.42
N PRO A 196 -2.11 20.86 -4.25
CA PRO A 196 -3.53 20.49 -4.37
C PRO A 196 -4.13 19.98 -3.04
N ILE A 197 -3.35 19.24 -2.25
CA ILE A 197 -3.79 18.69 -0.96
C ILE A 197 -3.94 19.80 0.07
N LEU A 198 -2.99 20.74 0.11
CA LEU A 198 -3.06 21.93 0.97
C LEU A 198 -4.30 22.79 0.66
N ARG A 199 -4.61 22.99 -0.64
CA ARG A 199 -5.81 23.71 -1.05
C ARG A 199 -7.10 23.02 -0.58
N SER A 200 -7.15 21.70 -0.67
CA SER A 200 -8.30 20.93 -0.16
C SER A 200 -8.41 21.02 1.36
N PHE A 201 -7.29 20.95 2.08
CA PHE A 201 -7.25 21.11 3.54
C PHE A 201 -7.76 22.49 3.96
N GLU A 202 -7.25 23.58 3.37
CA GLU A 202 -7.66 24.95 3.69
C GLU A 202 -9.15 25.22 3.39
N ARG A 203 -9.71 24.55 2.37
CA ARG A 203 -11.17 24.61 2.10
C ARG A 203 -11.99 23.92 3.17
N GLN A 204 -11.52 22.78 3.69
CA GLN A 204 -12.20 22.04 4.73
C GLN A 204 -12.04 22.71 6.10
N ARG A 205 -10.86 23.28 6.37
CA ARG A 205 -10.53 23.97 7.63
C ARG A 205 -11.48 25.12 7.95
N LYS A 206 -11.91 25.88 6.94
CA LYS A 206 -12.91 26.96 7.09
C LYS A 206 -14.29 26.49 7.56
N ASN A 207 -14.57 25.18 7.55
CA ASN A 207 -15.79 24.59 8.11
C ASN A 207 -15.59 24.03 9.53
N ILE A 208 -14.38 24.07 10.10
CA ILE A 208 -14.01 23.53 11.43
C ILE A 208 -13.78 24.67 12.44
N ASP A 209 -14.41 25.84 12.24
CA ASP A 209 -14.35 26.96 13.20
C ASP A 209 -15.29 26.77 14.41
N SER A 210 -15.65 25.54 14.76
CA SER A 210 -16.48 25.20 15.93
C SER A 210 -15.75 24.30 16.93
N GLU A 211 -15.16 24.95 17.94
CA GLU A 211 -15.08 24.53 19.36
C GLU A 211 -14.30 23.27 19.77
N GLN A 212 -13.56 22.57 18.90
CA GLN A 212 -12.71 21.45 19.35
C GLN A 212 -11.23 21.78 19.30
N SER A 213 -10.60 21.80 20.48
CA SER A 213 -9.16 21.91 20.71
C SER A 213 -8.41 20.66 20.25
N ILE A 214 -8.55 20.32 18.97
CA ILE A 214 -7.71 19.33 18.30
C ILE A 214 -6.41 20.06 17.93
N SER A 215 -5.26 19.51 18.31
CA SER A 215 -3.96 20.04 17.88
C SER A 215 -3.96 20.19 16.35
N THR A 216 -3.53 21.35 15.84
CA THR A 216 -3.52 21.66 14.40
C THR A 216 -2.78 20.59 13.57
N LEU A 217 -1.82 19.92 14.18
CA LEU A 217 -1.10 18.78 13.63
C LEU A 217 -1.99 17.52 13.48
N ASP A 218 -2.80 17.21 14.49
CA ASP A 218 -3.74 16.08 14.43
C ASP A 218 -4.86 16.32 13.42
N ALA A 219 -5.28 17.58 13.27
CA ALA A 219 -6.23 17.99 12.24
C ALA A 219 -5.69 17.73 10.81
N ILE A 220 -4.44 18.10 10.52
CA ILE A 220 -3.86 17.85 9.20
C ILE A 220 -3.59 16.35 8.95
N VAL A 221 -3.15 15.60 9.97
CA VAL A 221 -2.92 14.14 9.84
C VAL A 221 -4.22 13.38 9.64
N SER A 222 -5.29 13.74 10.34
CA SER A 222 -6.62 13.13 10.17
C SER A 222 -7.24 13.47 8.81
N PHE A 223 -7.04 14.70 8.33
CA PHE A 223 -7.40 15.08 6.97
C PHE A 223 -6.69 14.21 5.92
N LEU A 224 -5.36 14.08 6.00
CA LEU A 224 -4.59 13.26 5.06
C LEU A 224 -5.06 11.79 5.06
N LYS A 225 -5.40 11.26 6.23
CA LYS A 225 -5.98 9.92 6.35
C LYS A 225 -7.30 9.81 5.58
N SER A 226 -8.18 10.79 5.72
CA SER A 226 -9.47 10.82 5.01
C SER A 226 -9.30 10.93 3.49
N GLU A 227 -8.30 11.70 3.03
CA GLU A 227 -8.03 11.90 1.60
C GLU A 227 -7.39 10.66 0.97
N VAL A 228 -6.52 9.94 1.69
CA VAL A 228 -6.03 8.63 1.23
C VAL A 228 -7.17 7.62 1.10
N GLN A 229 -8.07 7.60 2.08
CA GLN A 229 -9.25 6.72 2.03
C GLN A 229 -10.23 7.10 0.91
N SER A 230 -10.37 8.40 0.60
CA SER A 230 -11.20 8.87 -0.51
C SER A 230 -10.61 8.43 -1.85
N GLU A 231 -9.29 8.56 -2.05
CA GLU A 231 -8.60 8.05 -3.24
C GLU A 231 -8.78 6.54 -3.41
N GLU A 232 -8.66 5.76 -2.33
CA GLU A 232 -8.85 4.31 -2.35
C GLU A 232 -10.29 3.93 -2.71
N LYS A 233 -11.29 4.61 -2.14
CA LYS A 233 -12.71 4.42 -2.50
C LYS A 233 -12.97 4.78 -3.96
N ILE A 234 -12.43 5.90 -4.44
CA ILE A 234 -12.56 6.32 -5.85
C ILE A 234 -11.93 5.28 -6.77
N LYS A 235 -10.75 4.74 -6.43
CA LYS A 235 -10.12 3.65 -7.19
C LYS A 235 -10.98 2.40 -7.21
N LEU A 236 -11.54 2.00 -6.07
CA LEU A 236 -12.48 0.87 -5.99
C LEU A 236 -13.70 1.07 -6.89
N SER A 237 -14.40 2.21 -6.74
CA SER A 237 -15.58 2.54 -7.55
C SER A 237 -15.29 2.66 -9.05
N ARG A 238 -14.07 3.06 -9.42
CA ARG A 238 -13.64 3.14 -10.82
C ARG A 238 -13.13 1.79 -11.37
N SER A 239 -12.65 0.91 -10.51
CA SER A 239 -12.14 -0.42 -10.88
C SER A 239 -13.25 -1.44 -11.15
N GLU A 240 -14.42 -1.28 -10.53
CA GLU A 240 -15.55 -2.22 -10.70
C GLU A 240 -16.35 -2.02 -11.99
N LEU A 241 -16.08 -0.95 -12.78
CA LEU A 241 -16.86 -0.63 -13.98
C LEU A 241 -16.04 -0.44 -15.28
N LEU A 242 -14.73 -0.72 -15.28
CA LEU A 242 -13.92 -0.59 -16.50
C LEU A 242 -12.88 -1.74 -16.65
N PRO A 243 -12.86 -2.45 -17.80
CA PRO A 243 -11.73 -3.29 -18.16
C PRO A 243 -10.51 -2.41 -18.43
N TYR A 244 -9.57 -2.40 -17.48
CA TYR A 244 -8.14 -2.15 -17.67
C TYR A 244 -7.76 -0.96 -18.57
N GLU A 245 -7.73 0.25 -18.00
CA GLU A 245 -7.11 1.42 -18.63
C GLU A 245 -5.59 1.37 -18.40
N ARG A 246 -4.81 1.09 -19.45
CA ARG A 246 -3.39 1.42 -19.47
C ARG A 246 -3.23 2.92 -19.71
N GLU A 247 -2.49 3.54 -18.81
CA GLU A 247 -2.03 4.94 -18.87
C GLU A 247 -1.44 5.28 -20.25
N CYS A 248 -2.08 6.18 -20.99
CA CYS A 248 -1.43 6.96 -22.04
C CYS A 248 -1.20 8.38 -21.52
N LYS A 249 -0.05 8.58 -20.88
CA LYS A 249 0.56 9.91 -20.78
C LYS A 249 0.91 10.33 -22.20
N HIS A 250 0.37 11.44 -22.70
CA HIS A 250 1.10 12.41 -23.54
C HIS A 250 0.19 13.60 -23.94
N LEU A 251 0.65 14.79 -23.55
CA LEU A 251 0.56 16.08 -24.26
C LEU A 251 -0.81 16.76 -24.37
N ALA A 252 -1.07 17.69 -23.44
CA ALA A 252 -1.89 18.87 -23.73
C ALA A 252 -1.16 20.13 -23.22
N LYS A 253 -0.25 20.65 -24.07
CA LYS A 253 0.00 22.08 -24.19
C LYS A 253 -0.98 22.60 -25.25
N SER A 254 -1.97 23.38 -24.85
CA SER A 254 -2.33 24.64 -25.52
C SER A 254 -3.46 25.29 -24.73
N GLN A 255 -3.17 26.49 -24.25
CA GLN A 255 -4.17 27.45 -23.84
C GLN A 255 -5.10 27.75 -25.02
N ASN A 256 -6.39 27.95 -24.74
CA ASN A 256 -7.03 29.23 -25.02
C ASN A 256 -8.35 29.37 -24.26
N THR A 257 -8.42 30.49 -23.58
CA THR A 257 -9.53 31.14 -22.87
C THR A 257 -10.76 31.36 -23.76
N LEU A 258 -11.98 31.20 -23.19
CA LEU A 258 -13.16 32.10 -23.25
C LEU A 258 -14.45 31.39 -22.73
N PRO A 259 -15.55 32.11 -22.35
CA PRO A 259 -16.20 31.99 -21.04
C PRO A 259 -17.46 31.10 -20.93
N ALA A 260 -17.81 30.82 -19.68
CA ALA A 260 -18.86 29.94 -19.13
C ALA A 260 -20.34 30.31 -19.41
N ALA A 261 -20.67 30.88 -20.58
CA ALA A 261 -22.05 31.26 -20.92
C ALA A 261 -22.55 30.75 -22.29
N ALA A 262 -21.73 30.03 -23.05
CA ALA A 262 -22.10 29.45 -24.35
C ALA A 262 -22.46 27.94 -24.28
N GLU A 263 -22.62 27.39 -23.08
CA GLU A 263 -22.85 25.95 -22.81
C GLU A 263 -24.25 25.45 -23.16
N LEU A 264 -25.13 26.30 -23.70
CA LEU A 264 -26.55 25.96 -23.89
C LEU A 264 -26.97 25.60 -25.32
N PHE A 265 -26.12 25.79 -26.34
CA PHE A 265 -26.44 25.35 -27.71
C PHE A 265 -25.20 24.94 -28.49
N ILE A 266 -24.60 23.81 -28.12
CA ILE A 266 -23.82 23.04 -29.09
C ILE A 266 -24.22 21.56 -28.96
N GLN A 267 -25.10 21.10 -29.85
CA GLN A 267 -25.07 19.71 -30.29
C GLN A 267 -23.74 19.49 -31.03
N GLU A 268 -22.63 19.41 -30.29
CA GLU A 268 -21.43 18.79 -30.81
C GLU A 268 -21.77 17.30 -30.91
N SER A 269 -22.25 16.90 -32.08
CA SER A 269 -22.23 15.50 -32.50
C SER A 269 -20.76 15.07 -32.60
N LYS A 270 -20.11 14.87 -31.44
CA LYS A 270 -18.87 14.12 -31.35
C LYS A 270 -19.15 12.80 -32.04
N ASP A 271 -18.53 12.59 -33.20
CA ASP A 271 -18.78 11.42 -34.03
C ASP A 271 -18.53 10.15 -33.21
N THR A 272 -19.61 9.61 -32.66
CA THR A 272 -19.59 8.36 -31.91
C THR A 272 -19.49 7.22 -32.90
N CYS A 273 -18.70 6.23 -32.53
CA CYS A 273 -18.50 5.05 -33.34
C CYS A 273 -19.81 4.25 -33.43
N ALA A 274 -20.23 3.91 -34.65
CA ALA A 274 -21.42 3.13 -34.92
C ALA A 274 -21.39 1.69 -34.37
N PHE A 275 -20.18 1.16 -34.08
CA PHE A 275 -19.99 -0.22 -33.61
C PHE A 275 -19.91 -0.35 -32.10
N CYS A 276 -19.49 0.69 -31.39
CA CYS A 276 -19.30 0.61 -29.93
C CYS A 276 -19.69 1.87 -29.16
N PHE A 277 -20.31 2.85 -29.84
CA PHE A 277 -20.83 4.10 -29.27
C PHE A 277 -19.80 4.96 -28.51
N LYS A 278 -18.49 4.68 -28.67
CA LYS A 278 -17.38 5.47 -28.10
C LYS A 278 -16.92 6.54 -29.09
N VAL A 279 -16.30 7.62 -28.61
CA VAL A 279 -15.82 8.73 -29.45
C VAL A 279 -14.53 8.35 -30.18
N HIS A 280 -14.65 7.80 -31.39
CA HIS A 280 -13.56 7.56 -32.34
C HIS A 280 -14.09 7.29 -33.75
N ALA A 281 -13.23 7.47 -34.75
CA ALA A 281 -13.57 7.14 -36.14
C ALA A 281 -13.81 5.62 -36.30
N ASN A 282 -14.92 5.24 -36.94
CA ASN A 282 -15.33 3.85 -37.15
C ASN A 282 -14.24 2.92 -37.71
N ARG A 283 -13.33 3.46 -38.52
CA ARG A 283 -12.18 2.73 -39.09
C ARG A 283 -11.21 2.17 -38.05
N PHE A 284 -11.15 2.75 -36.85
CA PHE A 284 -10.24 2.34 -35.77
C PHE A 284 -10.95 1.56 -34.66
N CYS A 285 -12.20 1.16 -34.87
CA CYS A 285 -12.96 0.43 -33.87
C CYS A 285 -12.44 -1.00 -33.73
N LYS A 286 -11.84 -1.33 -32.58
CA LYS A 286 -11.38 -2.69 -32.27
C LYS A 286 -12.53 -3.68 -32.13
N ILE A 287 -13.71 -3.20 -31.69
CA ILE A 287 -14.91 -4.04 -31.52
C ILE A 287 -15.48 -4.45 -32.88
N ALA A 288 -15.31 -3.63 -33.92
CA ALA A 288 -15.72 -3.97 -35.29
C ALA A 288 -14.99 -5.22 -35.85
N PHE A 289 -13.90 -5.69 -35.23
CA PHE A 289 -13.27 -6.95 -35.60
C PHE A 289 -14.08 -8.18 -35.13
N PHE A 290 -14.71 -8.10 -33.95
CA PHE A 290 -15.35 -9.23 -33.26
C PHE A 290 -16.82 -9.47 -33.64
N ILE A 291 -17.46 -8.51 -34.32
CA ILE A 291 -18.84 -8.65 -34.80
C ILE A 291 -18.86 -9.59 -36.04
N PRO A 292 -19.88 -10.42 -36.27
CA PRO A 292 -20.01 -11.20 -37.51
C PRO A 292 -20.27 -10.31 -38.75
N LEU A 293 -19.88 -10.76 -39.94
CA LEU A 293 -19.90 -9.95 -41.17
C LEU A 293 -21.32 -9.45 -41.52
N GLU A 294 -22.33 -10.30 -41.35
CA GLU A 294 -23.74 -9.99 -41.59
C GLU A 294 -24.22 -8.82 -40.72
N GLU A 295 -23.88 -8.85 -39.44
CA GLU A 295 -24.21 -7.78 -38.49
C GLU A 295 -23.43 -6.49 -38.79
N LYS A 296 -22.15 -6.58 -39.20
CA LYS A 296 -21.39 -5.39 -39.64
C LYS A 296 -22.06 -4.72 -40.83
N ILE A 297 -22.50 -5.49 -41.83
CA ILE A 297 -23.19 -4.96 -43.01
C ILE A 297 -24.51 -4.28 -42.61
N ALA A 298 -25.26 -4.86 -41.67
CA ALA A 298 -26.49 -4.27 -41.14
C ALA A 298 -26.23 -2.93 -40.42
N ILE A 299 -25.21 -2.85 -39.55
CA ILE A 299 -24.83 -1.62 -38.83
C ILE A 299 -24.39 -0.52 -39.81
N ILE A 300 -23.62 -0.89 -40.84
CA ILE A 300 -23.15 0.05 -41.88
C ILE A 300 -24.32 0.61 -42.68
N LYS A 301 -25.28 -0.24 -43.07
CA LYS A 301 -26.50 0.19 -43.78
C LYS A 301 -27.36 1.10 -42.91
N LYS A 302 -27.60 0.72 -41.64
CA LYS A 302 -28.44 1.47 -40.69
C LYS A 302 -27.90 2.87 -40.43
N ASN A 303 -26.57 3.00 -40.31
CA ASN A 303 -25.91 4.26 -39.98
C ASN A 303 -25.38 5.04 -41.20
N GLY A 304 -25.71 4.60 -42.42
CA GLY A 304 -25.32 5.29 -43.67
C GLY A 304 -23.81 5.42 -43.88
N LEU A 305 -23.03 4.42 -43.45
CA LEU A 305 -21.57 4.45 -43.54
C LEU A 305 -21.06 3.94 -44.89
N CYS A 306 -19.93 4.49 -45.34
CA CYS A 306 -19.24 3.99 -46.52
C CYS A 306 -18.67 2.57 -46.26
N ARG A 307 -18.98 1.60 -47.12
CA ARG A 307 -18.47 0.22 -47.01
C ARG A 307 -16.95 0.08 -47.17
N VAL A 308 -16.29 1.10 -47.74
CA VAL A 308 -14.85 1.09 -48.00
C VAL A 308 -14.07 1.69 -46.82
N CYS A 309 -14.46 2.89 -46.35
CA CYS A 309 -13.70 3.63 -45.33
C CYS A 309 -14.46 3.88 -44.00
N LEU A 310 -15.73 3.46 -43.91
CA LEU A 310 -16.60 3.60 -42.73
C LEU A 310 -16.82 5.04 -42.25
N ALA A 311 -16.55 6.03 -43.08
CA ALA A 311 -16.89 7.42 -42.83
C ALA A 311 -18.35 7.70 -43.22
N LYS A 312 -18.95 8.71 -42.57
CA LYS A 312 -20.28 9.23 -42.90
C LYS A 312 -20.20 10.15 -44.13
N GLY A 313 -21.32 10.35 -44.81
CA GLY A 313 -21.48 11.38 -45.85
C GLY A 313 -21.17 10.96 -47.29
N HIS A 314 -20.78 9.70 -47.56
CA HIS A 314 -20.64 9.21 -48.93
C HIS A 314 -20.86 7.70 -49.08
N LEU A 315 -21.23 7.28 -50.28
CA LEU A 315 -21.39 5.88 -50.69
C LEU A 315 -20.05 5.28 -51.16
N ALA A 316 -19.94 3.95 -51.13
CA ALA A 316 -18.77 3.22 -51.58
C ALA A 316 -18.35 3.57 -53.03
N SER A 317 -19.31 3.85 -53.90
CA SER A 317 -19.08 4.25 -55.30
C SER A 317 -18.40 5.62 -55.45
N ARG A 318 -18.61 6.54 -54.50
CA ARG A 318 -18.03 7.89 -54.49
C ARG A 318 -16.88 8.03 -53.49
N CYS A 319 -16.33 6.90 -53.03
CA CYS A 319 -15.27 6.89 -52.04
C CYS A 319 -13.91 7.20 -52.69
N ARG A 320 -13.27 8.29 -52.26
CA ARG A 320 -11.93 8.71 -52.70
C ARG A 320 -10.79 8.00 -51.96
N SER A 321 -11.11 7.16 -50.97
CA SER A 321 -10.07 6.44 -50.22
C SER A 321 -9.46 5.32 -51.06
N GLN A 322 -8.12 5.23 -51.01
CA GLN A 322 -7.32 4.19 -51.65
C GLN A 322 -7.14 2.99 -50.71
N ILE A 323 -8.25 2.51 -50.14
CA ILE A 323 -8.23 1.35 -49.24
C ILE A 323 -8.42 0.08 -50.06
N THR A 324 -7.45 -0.82 -50.00
CA THR A 324 -7.47 -2.16 -50.58
C THR A 324 -7.19 -3.19 -49.50
N CYS A 325 -7.95 -4.28 -49.52
CA CYS A 325 -7.80 -5.37 -48.58
C CYS A 325 -6.55 -6.19 -48.91
N GLU A 326 -5.67 -6.37 -47.93
CA GLU A 326 -4.46 -7.19 -48.07
C GLU A 326 -4.75 -8.67 -48.33
N LEU A 327 -5.96 -9.15 -47.98
CA LEU A 327 -6.32 -10.57 -48.08
C LEU A 327 -6.92 -10.96 -49.43
N CYS A 328 -7.77 -10.11 -50.01
CA CYS A 328 -8.48 -10.42 -51.25
C CYS A 328 -8.31 -9.37 -52.35
N SER A 329 -7.46 -8.35 -52.13
CA SER A 329 -7.19 -7.24 -53.06
C SER A 329 -8.43 -6.40 -53.46
N LYS A 330 -9.59 -6.58 -52.80
CA LYS A 330 -10.82 -5.81 -53.05
C LYS A 330 -10.85 -4.52 -52.23
N ARG A 331 -11.68 -3.55 -52.63
CA ARG A 331 -11.80 -2.22 -51.98
C ARG A 331 -12.61 -2.27 -50.68
N HIS A 332 -11.99 -2.71 -49.59
CA HIS A 332 -12.55 -2.67 -48.24
C HIS A 332 -11.46 -2.79 -47.15
N LEU A 333 -11.79 -2.46 -45.90
CA LEU A 333 -10.92 -2.67 -44.73
C LEU A 333 -10.79 -4.16 -44.41
N LYS A 334 -9.61 -4.60 -43.95
CA LYS A 334 -9.28 -6.02 -43.67
C LYS A 334 -10.34 -6.80 -42.89
N PHE A 335 -11.00 -6.18 -41.93
CA PHE A 335 -12.04 -6.81 -41.10
C PHE A 335 -13.43 -6.94 -41.76
N MET A 336 -13.59 -6.44 -42.99
CA MET A 336 -14.78 -6.57 -43.83
C MET A 336 -14.62 -7.63 -44.92
N CYS A 337 -13.52 -8.41 -44.91
CA CYS A 337 -13.32 -9.50 -45.84
C CYS A 337 -14.24 -10.68 -45.47
N PRO A 338 -15.06 -11.21 -46.39
CA PRO A 338 -15.59 -12.56 -46.23
C PRO A 338 -14.39 -13.52 -46.29
N ASN A 339 -14.35 -14.49 -45.38
CA ASN A 339 -13.28 -15.48 -45.26
C ASN A 339 -12.82 -16.04 -46.61
#